data_AF-Q5ILJ7-F1
#
_entry.id   AF-Q5ILJ7-F1
#
_cell.length_a   1.000
_cell.length_b   1.000
_cell.length_c   1.000
_cell.angle_alpha   90.00
_cell.angle_beta   90.00
_cell.angle_gamma   90.00
#
_symmetry.space_group_name_H-M   'P 1'
#
loop_
_entity.id
_entity.type
_entity.pdbx_description
1 polymer ?
#
loop_
_entity_poly.entity_id
_entity_poly.type
_entity_poly.pdbx_seq_one_letter_code
_entity_poly.pdbx_strand_id
1 'polypeptide(L)'
;MRVRQVLQKFNKRYVIDINGKFSRMSKYTKTALNMISNQNFLLRREIFQIFKKIKGKKKYSYEYKKLYRILKQIKQNHWRIRQSKITLKKVNLKNMNRIYFRKFSIYRKFRFHYKNLKLKQIKNIYKQVTRKQNKSKLFMSIIERRLDSILVRSSLFQTMYAARHFIQYNHICVNGRIIKKLNYHVNIGDLVGFKKNKMRLKIKKILKRLIRKHKFISISPAYLETDYRLLLTTLIYTPRKEEIKYLFTIKSLITYFVFIWNRFSRRK
;
A
#
# COMPACT_ATOMS: atom_id res chain seq x y z
N MET A 1 -4.38 -37.16 -11.47
CA MET A 1 -2.99 -37.65 -11.28
C MET A 1 -2.03 -36.87 -12.16
N ARG A 2 -0.84 -36.60 -11.59
CA ARG A 2 0.48 -36.34 -12.22
C ARG A 2 0.80 -34.97 -12.87
N VAL A 3 1.78 -34.36 -12.22
CA VAL A 3 2.61 -33.21 -12.56
C VAL A 3 3.80 -33.67 -13.41
N ARG A 4 4.15 -32.94 -14.48
CA ARG A 4 5.50 -32.47 -14.91
C ARG A 4 5.44 -31.98 -16.36
N GLN A 5 5.51 -30.67 -16.60
CA GLN A 5 6.72 -29.91 -16.96
C GLN A 5 7.34 -30.29 -18.32
N VAL A 6 7.11 -29.44 -19.33
CA VAL A 6 8.16 -29.00 -20.26
C VAL A 6 8.08 -27.48 -20.40
N LEU A 7 9.13 -26.83 -19.91
CA LEU A 7 9.39 -25.40 -19.96
C LEU A 7 10.14 -25.07 -21.26
N GLN A 8 9.46 -24.59 -22.30
CA GLN A 8 10.13 -23.92 -23.43
C GLN A 8 9.17 -22.89 -24.06
N LYS A 9 9.70 -21.72 -24.46
CA LYS A 9 9.03 -20.55 -25.10
C LYS A 9 8.45 -19.42 -24.22
N PHE A 10 9.12 -19.00 -23.15
CA PHE A 10 8.79 -17.73 -22.47
C PHE A 10 9.97 -16.76 -22.37
N ASN A 11 10.56 -16.37 -23.51
CA ASN A 11 11.43 -15.20 -23.58
C ASN A 11 11.11 -14.44 -24.88
N LYS A 12 10.70 -13.17 -24.76
CA LYS A 12 10.44 -12.11 -25.79
C LYS A 12 9.21 -11.21 -25.53
N ARG A 13 8.63 -11.16 -24.31
CA ARG A 13 7.34 -10.45 -24.07
C ARG A 13 7.38 -9.26 -23.10
N TYR A 14 8.52 -8.90 -22.51
CA TYR A 14 8.57 -7.82 -21.52
C TYR A 14 9.79 -6.92 -21.71
N VAL A 15 9.57 -5.61 -21.59
CA VAL A 15 10.62 -4.58 -21.61
C VAL A 15 10.65 -3.88 -20.25
N ILE A 16 11.84 -3.40 -19.88
CA ILE A 16 12.06 -2.56 -18.72
C ILE A 16 12.33 -1.16 -19.26
N ASP A 17 11.41 -0.23 -19.00
CA ASP A 17 11.56 1.17 -19.42
C ASP A 17 12.76 1.81 -18.70
N ILE A 18 13.25 2.97 -19.18
CA ILE A 18 14.33 3.76 -18.54
C ILE A 18 14.07 3.99 -17.04
N ASN A 19 12.79 4.03 -16.65
CA ASN A 19 12.35 4.23 -15.27
C ASN A 19 12.14 2.93 -14.47
N GLY A 20 12.57 1.77 -14.98
CA GLY A 20 12.51 0.48 -14.28
C GLY A 20 11.13 -0.18 -14.21
N LYS A 21 10.17 0.20 -15.08
CA LYS A 21 8.83 -0.40 -15.14
C LYS A 21 8.80 -1.61 -16.06
N PHE A 22 8.22 -2.72 -15.57
CA PHE A 22 7.99 -3.93 -16.36
C PHE A 22 6.65 -3.86 -17.09
N SER A 23 6.67 -3.97 -18.41
CA SER A 23 5.48 -3.85 -19.25
C SER A 23 5.49 -4.90 -20.37
N ARG A 24 4.29 -5.36 -20.81
CA ARG A 24 4.15 -6.39 -21.84
C ARG A 24 4.37 -5.74 -23.21
N MET A 25 5.33 -6.23 -23.99
CA MET A 25 5.80 -5.59 -25.23
C MET A 25 4.69 -5.41 -26.27
N SER A 26 3.65 -6.25 -26.23
CA SER A 26 2.47 -6.19 -27.11
C SER A 26 1.54 -4.99 -26.90
N LYS A 27 1.77 -4.17 -25.86
CA LYS A 27 0.90 -3.02 -25.53
C LYS A 27 1.41 -1.67 -26.06
N TYR A 28 2.62 -1.62 -26.61
CA TYR A 28 3.23 -0.38 -27.05
C TYR A 28 3.33 -0.37 -28.56
N THR A 29 2.88 0.73 -29.17
CA THR A 29 3.18 1.03 -30.56
C THR A 29 4.67 1.34 -30.70
N LYS A 30 5.22 1.12 -31.90
CA LYS A 30 6.64 1.32 -32.21
C LYS A 30 7.12 2.75 -31.90
N THR A 31 6.24 3.74 -32.06
CA THR A 31 6.46 5.13 -31.67
C THR A 31 6.58 5.32 -30.15
N ALA A 32 5.74 4.64 -29.36
CA ALA A 32 5.80 4.70 -27.91
C ALA A 32 7.10 4.10 -27.33
N LEU A 33 7.65 3.03 -27.95
CA LEU A 33 8.93 2.45 -27.54
C LEU A 33 10.13 3.37 -27.82
N ASN A 34 10.10 4.11 -28.94
CA ASN A 34 11.14 5.07 -29.29
C ASN A 34 11.09 6.32 -28.38
N MET A 35 9.89 6.78 -27.98
CA MET A 35 9.74 7.90 -27.05
C MET A 35 10.17 7.55 -25.62
N ILE A 36 9.83 6.35 -25.13
CA ILE A 36 10.18 5.93 -23.76
C ILE A 36 11.68 5.79 -23.56
N SER A 37 12.41 5.46 -24.62
CA SER A 37 13.84 5.19 -24.55
C SER A 37 14.73 6.36 -24.99
N ASN A 38 14.13 7.47 -25.44
CA ASN A 38 14.84 8.59 -26.10
C ASN A 38 15.86 8.14 -27.16
N GLN A 39 15.63 6.97 -27.76
CA GLN A 39 16.50 6.34 -28.74
C GLN A 39 15.63 5.68 -29.81
N ASN A 40 15.99 5.86 -31.07
CA ASN A 40 15.33 5.16 -32.18
C ASN A 40 15.85 3.73 -32.24
N PHE A 41 15.14 2.79 -31.62
CA PHE A 41 15.46 1.37 -31.75
C PHE A 41 14.92 0.85 -33.08
N LEU A 42 15.73 0.96 -34.13
CA LEU A 42 15.46 0.25 -35.38
C LEU A 42 15.91 -1.20 -35.21
N LEU A 43 14.99 -2.14 -35.43
CA LEU A 43 15.33 -3.57 -35.45
C LEU A 43 16.26 -3.86 -36.63
N ARG A 44 17.13 -4.88 -36.52
CA ARG A 44 18.08 -5.28 -37.59
C ARG A 44 17.41 -5.46 -38.97
N ARG A 45 16.16 -5.95 -39.00
CA ARG A 45 15.34 -6.09 -40.21
C ARG A 45 14.94 -4.75 -40.83
N GLU A 46 14.74 -3.72 -40.02
CA GLU A 46 14.31 -2.38 -40.44
C GLU A 46 15.51 -1.55 -40.91
N ILE A 47 16.66 -1.70 -40.25
CA ILE A 47 17.95 -1.19 -40.75
C ILE A 47 18.21 -1.77 -42.13
N PHE A 48 18.00 -3.08 -42.31
CA PHE A 48 18.15 -3.75 -43.61
C PHE A 48 17.15 -3.22 -44.67
N GLN A 49 15.90 -2.94 -44.29
CA GLN A 49 14.93 -2.30 -45.18
C GLN A 49 15.34 -0.88 -45.57
N ILE A 50 15.94 -0.10 -44.65
CA ILE A 50 16.49 1.23 -44.95
C ILE A 50 17.65 1.11 -45.95
N PHE A 51 18.57 0.16 -45.76
CA PHE A 51 19.63 -0.13 -46.73
C PHE A 51 19.08 -0.51 -48.10
N LYS A 52 18.02 -1.33 -48.15
CA LYS A 52 17.36 -1.72 -49.41
C LYS A 52 16.71 -0.52 -50.11
N LYS A 53 16.07 0.39 -49.35
CA LYS A 53 15.49 1.64 -49.88
C LYS A 53 16.53 2.64 -50.38
N ILE A 54 17.76 2.60 -49.86
CA ILE A 54 18.87 3.46 -50.31
C ILE A 54 19.46 2.97 -51.63
N LYS A 55 19.55 1.64 -51.84
CA LYS A 55 20.16 1.05 -53.05
C LYS A 55 19.54 1.50 -54.38
N GLY A 56 18.27 1.91 -54.38
CA GLY A 56 17.56 2.37 -55.58
C GLY A 56 17.45 3.89 -55.75
N LYS A 57 18.05 4.72 -54.88
CA LYS A 57 17.88 6.18 -54.90
C LYS A 57 19.15 6.90 -55.34
N LYS A 58 19.01 7.90 -56.22
CA LYS A 58 20.12 8.78 -56.65
C LYS A 58 20.69 9.53 -55.44
N LYS A 59 22.03 9.57 -55.32
CA LYS A 59 22.76 10.11 -54.15
C LYS A 59 22.42 11.58 -53.83
N TYR A 60 22.07 12.36 -54.85
CA TYR A 60 21.78 13.79 -54.74
C TYR A 60 20.39 14.06 -54.15
N SER A 61 19.49 13.06 -54.17
CA SER A 61 18.11 13.19 -53.73
C SER A 61 18.01 13.47 -52.23
N TYR A 62 17.06 14.33 -51.86
CA TYR A 62 16.81 14.70 -50.47
C TYR A 62 16.52 13.48 -49.58
N GLU A 63 15.74 12.53 -50.08
CA GLU A 63 15.42 11.30 -49.35
C GLU A 63 16.64 10.40 -49.11
N TYR A 64 17.56 10.29 -50.07
CA TYR A 64 18.83 9.57 -49.89
C TYR A 64 19.66 10.23 -48.79
N LYS A 65 19.85 11.56 -48.87
CA LYS A 65 20.62 12.33 -47.88
C LYS A 65 20.01 12.21 -46.48
N LYS A 66 18.68 12.23 -46.36
CA LYS A 66 17.94 12.05 -45.09
C LYS A 66 18.16 10.66 -44.50
N LEU A 67 18.00 9.60 -45.30
CA LEU A 67 18.18 8.21 -44.84
C LEU A 67 19.65 7.90 -44.49
N TYR A 68 20.60 8.44 -45.27
CA TYR A 68 22.04 8.29 -45.02
C TYR A 68 22.48 8.98 -43.72
N ARG A 69 21.96 10.18 -43.42
CA ARG A 69 22.21 10.88 -42.14
C ARG A 69 21.74 10.05 -40.94
N ILE A 70 20.56 9.44 -41.03
CA ILE A 70 20.02 8.55 -39.98
C ILE A 70 20.96 7.35 -39.76
N LEU A 71 21.44 6.70 -40.82
CA LEU A 71 22.41 5.59 -40.70
C LEU A 71 23.75 6.02 -40.10
N LYS A 72 24.28 7.19 -40.49
CA LYS A 72 25.53 7.75 -39.94
C LYS A 72 25.41 8.01 -38.43
N GLN A 73 24.27 8.54 -37.99
CA GLN A 73 23.98 8.84 -36.59
C GLN A 73 23.83 7.55 -35.75
N ILE A 74 23.23 6.49 -36.32
CA ILE A 74 23.18 5.16 -35.70
C ILE A 74 24.60 4.57 -35.55
N LYS A 75 25.44 4.67 -36.60
CA LYS A 75 26.83 4.18 -36.57
C LYS A 75 27.68 4.88 -35.51
N GLN A 76 27.51 6.20 -35.35
CA GLN A 76 28.22 6.99 -34.32
C GLN A 76 27.76 6.65 -32.90
N ASN A 77 26.46 6.44 -32.69
CA ASN A 77 25.91 6.06 -31.37
C ASN A 77 26.30 4.63 -30.97
N HIS A 78 26.53 3.75 -31.94
CA HIS A 78 26.94 2.35 -31.71
C HIS A 78 28.29 2.21 -30.98
N TRP A 79 29.19 3.21 -31.10
CA TRP A 79 30.52 3.20 -30.47
C TRP A 79 30.52 3.77 -29.04
N ARG A 80 29.53 4.60 -28.67
CA ARG A 80 29.32 5.07 -27.28
C ARG A 80 28.72 3.99 -26.38
N ILE A 81 28.17 2.93 -26.96
CA ILE A 81 27.79 1.71 -26.24
C ILE A 81 29.07 0.90 -26.03
N ARG A 82 30.00 1.41 -25.19
CA ARG A 82 30.89 0.50 -24.47
C ARG A 82 29.95 -0.51 -23.82
N GLN A 83 30.14 -1.78 -24.14
CA GLN A 83 29.42 -2.89 -23.51
C GLN A 83 29.75 -2.88 -22.01
N SER A 84 29.19 -1.96 -21.23
CA SER A 84 28.99 -2.22 -19.81
C SER A 84 28.15 -3.47 -19.81
N LYS A 85 28.77 -4.63 -19.55
CA LYS A 85 28.08 -5.92 -19.49
C LYS A 85 26.83 -5.69 -18.64
N ILE A 86 25.67 -5.58 -19.29
CA ILE A 86 24.40 -5.48 -18.58
C ILE A 86 24.25 -6.87 -17.97
N THR A 87 24.73 -7.05 -16.75
CA THR A 87 24.54 -8.30 -16.03
C THR A 87 23.04 -8.42 -15.81
N LEU A 88 22.37 -9.22 -16.63
CA LEU A 88 21.00 -9.62 -16.41
C LEU A 88 20.97 -10.41 -15.10
N LYS A 89 20.72 -9.73 -13.97
CA LYS A 89 20.40 -10.42 -12.72
C LYS A 89 19.13 -11.23 -13.00
N LYS A 90 19.25 -12.56 -13.08
CA LYS A 90 18.10 -13.47 -13.15
C LYS A 90 17.30 -13.29 -11.86
N VAL A 91 16.28 -12.44 -11.88
CA VAL A 91 15.36 -12.30 -10.76
C VAL A 91 14.44 -13.50 -10.76
N ASN A 92 14.47 -14.29 -9.69
CA ASN A 92 13.61 -15.46 -9.55
C ASN A 92 12.14 -15.01 -9.32
N LEU A 93 11.38 -14.89 -10.41
CA LEU A 93 10.00 -14.38 -10.42
C LEU A 93 9.06 -15.17 -9.49
N LYS A 94 9.29 -16.49 -9.32
CA LYS A 94 8.52 -17.34 -8.39
C LYS A 94 8.70 -16.90 -6.94
N ASN A 95 9.93 -16.60 -6.53
CA ASN A 95 10.24 -16.13 -5.18
C ASN A 95 9.71 -14.71 -4.94
N MET A 96 9.79 -13.83 -5.93
CA MET A 96 9.23 -12.47 -5.83
C MET A 96 7.71 -12.47 -5.65
N ASN A 97 6.99 -13.35 -6.37
CA ASN A 97 5.55 -13.51 -6.20
C ASN A 97 5.22 -14.00 -4.79
N ARG A 98 5.95 -15.01 -4.27
CA ARG A 98 5.78 -15.51 -2.89
C ARG A 98 5.96 -14.40 -1.83
N ILE A 99 7.01 -13.59 -1.95
CA ILE A 99 7.29 -12.47 -1.03
C ILE A 99 6.15 -11.43 -1.07
N TYR A 100 5.68 -11.09 -2.27
CA TYR A 100 4.57 -10.16 -2.45
C TYR A 100 3.27 -10.69 -1.82
N PHE A 101 2.89 -11.94 -2.11
CA PHE A 101 1.69 -12.56 -1.54
C PHE A 101 1.74 -12.60 -0.01
N ARG A 102 2.88 -12.96 0.57
CA ARG A 102 3.07 -12.97 2.03
C ARG A 102 2.85 -11.58 2.63
N LYS A 103 3.43 -10.55 2.03
CA LYS A 103 3.26 -9.15 2.47
C LYS A 103 1.81 -8.66 2.30
N PHE A 104 1.17 -8.99 1.18
CA PHE A 104 -0.23 -8.64 0.92
C PHE A 104 -1.20 -9.32 1.90
N SER A 105 -0.97 -10.59 2.22
CA SER A 105 -1.74 -11.33 3.23
C SER A 105 -1.70 -10.63 4.59
N ILE A 106 -0.53 -10.16 5.01
CA ILE A 106 -0.35 -9.42 6.27
C ILE A 106 -1.12 -8.10 6.25
N TYR A 107 -1.09 -7.36 5.14
CA TYR A 107 -1.93 -6.17 4.98
C TYR A 107 -3.43 -6.47 5.05
N ARG A 108 -3.90 -7.56 4.43
CA ARG A 108 -5.30 -7.98 4.52
C ARG A 108 -5.70 -8.28 5.97
N LYS A 109 -4.86 -9.02 6.70
CA LYS A 109 -5.07 -9.30 8.14
C LYS A 109 -5.16 -8.02 8.96
N PHE A 110 -4.25 -7.07 8.73
CA PHE A 110 -4.27 -5.76 9.40
C PHE A 110 -5.53 -4.96 9.10
N ARG A 111 -5.92 -4.88 7.83
CA ARG A 111 -7.15 -4.18 7.42
C ARG A 111 -8.40 -4.83 8.02
N PHE A 112 -8.40 -6.15 8.12
CA PHE A 112 -9.49 -6.91 8.72
C PHE A 112 -9.56 -6.67 10.24
N HIS A 113 -8.42 -6.65 10.93
CA HIS A 113 -8.32 -6.39 12.36
C HIS A 113 -8.97 -5.05 12.78
N TYR A 114 -8.67 -3.98 12.05
CA TYR A 114 -9.27 -2.65 12.28
C TYR A 114 -10.54 -2.39 11.45
N LYS A 115 -11.15 -3.46 10.92
CA LYS A 115 -12.41 -3.51 10.16
C LYS A 115 -12.67 -2.27 9.32
N ASN A 116 -12.17 -2.25 8.07
CA ASN A 116 -12.46 -1.22 7.05
C ASN A 116 -11.61 0.08 7.09
N LEU A 117 -10.34 -0.02 7.50
CA LEU A 117 -9.34 1.01 7.20
C LEU A 117 -9.06 1.08 5.68
N LYS A 118 -9.30 2.24 5.06
CA LYS A 118 -9.02 2.44 3.62
C LYS A 118 -7.52 2.55 3.38
N LEU A 119 -7.03 2.01 2.26
CA LEU A 119 -5.61 2.10 1.88
C LEU A 119 -5.12 3.55 1.83
N LYS A 120 -5.95 4.49 1.37
CA LYS A 120 -5.64 5.93 1.34
C LYS A 120 -5.35 6.48 2.74
N GLN A 121 -6.15 6.11 3.74
CA GLN A 121 -5.97 6.56 5.13
C GLN A 121 -4.67 6.01 5.72
N ILE A 122 -4.42 4.71 5.52
CA ILE A 122 -3.19 4.07 6.00
C ILE A 122 -1.95 4.70 5.34
N LYS A 123 -2.02 4.97 4.02
CA LYS A 123 -0.96 5.69 3.31
C LYS A 123 -0.70 7.06 3.91
N ASN A 124 -1.74 7.83 4.24
CA ASN A 124 -1.56 9.15 4.82
C ASN A 124 -0.89 9.10 6.21
N ILE A 125 -1.31 8.17 7.07
CA ILE A 125 -0.66 7.95 8.36
C ILE A 125 0.80 7.54 8.15
N TYR A 126 1.05 6.63 7.21
CA TYR A 126 2.40 6.20 6.88
C TYR A 126 3.29 7.35 6.41
N LYS A 127 2.79 8.27 5.57
CA LYS A 127 3.52 9.48 5.14
C LYS A 127 3.91 10.40 6.29
N GLN A 128 3.02 10.56 7.28
CA GLN A 128 3.30 11.39 8.45
C GLN A 128 4.42 10.78 9.29
N VAL A 129 4.41 9.45 9.38
CA VAL A 129 5.30 8.69 10.26
C VAL A 129 6.66 8.38 9.61
N THR A 130 6.74 8.31 8.28
CA THR A 130 7.98 7.96 7.56
C THR A 130 9.16 8.89 7.82
N ARG A 131 8.90 10.12 8.28
CA ARG A 131 9.92 11.13 8.58
C ARG A 131 10.44 11.05 10.02
N LYS A 132 9.85 10.23 10.89
CA LYS A 132 10.20 10.14 12.32
C LYS A 132 11.12 8.94 12.59
N GLN A 133 11.96 9.01 13.63
CA GLN A 133 12.95 7.97 13.97
C GLN A 133 12.30 6.67 14.49
N ASN A 134 11.07 6.72 15.04
CA ASN A 134 10.32 5.55 15.53
C ASN A 134 9.05 5.24 14.72
N LYS A 135 9.24 4.95 13.44
CA LYS A 135 8.14 4.80 12.46
C LYS A 135 7.12 3.72 12.84
N SER A 136 7.59 2.60 13.36
CA SER A 136 6.73 1.47 13.73
C SER A 136 5.82 1.83 14.89
N LYS A 137 6.41 2.27 16.01
CA LYS A 137 5.71 2.63 17.24
C LYS A 137 4.69 3.74 16.99
N LEU A 138 5.08 4.80 16.29
CA LEU A 138 4.20 5.93 16.03
C LEU A 138 3.03 5.56 15.10
N PHE A 139 3.27 4.75 14.07
CA PHE A 139 2.20 4.29 13.18
C PHE A 139 1.15 3.48 13.94
N MET A 140 1.57 2.57 14.81
CA MET A 140 0.63 1.80 15.63
C MET A 140 -0.11 2.68 16.63
N SER A 141 0.60 3.59 17.30
CA SER A 141 0.01 4.54 18.25
C SER A 141 -1.12 5.36 17.61
N ILE A 142 -0.89 5.91 16.41
CA ILE A 142 -1.91 6.72 15.71
C ILE A 142 -3.16 5.88 15.38
N ILE A 143 -2.97 4.63 14.94
CA ILE A 143 -4.08 3.75 14.58
C ILE A 143 -4.86 3.32 15.82
N GLU A 144 -4.16 3.03 16.91
CA GLU A 144 -4.77 2.56 18.14
C GLU A 144 -5.52 3.69 18.88
N ARG A 145 -5.06 4.93 18.75
CA ARG A 145 -5.72 6.12 19.30
C ARG A 145 -6.97 6.57 18.53
N ARG A 146 -7.36 5.87 17.47
CA ARG A 146 -8.61 6.20 16.78
C ARG A 146 -9.80 5.97 17.70
N LEU A 147 -10.80 6.85 17.62
CA LEU A 147 -12.00 6.78 18.46
C LEU A 147 -12.70 5.41 18.37
N ASP A 148 -12.83 4.86 17.16
CA ASP A 148 -13.44 3.54 16.96
C ASP A 148 -12.65 2.41 17.64
N SER A 149 -11.32 2.51 17.66
CA SER A 149 -10.45 1.52 18.28
C SER A 149 -10.53 1.57 19.80
N ILE A 150 -10.50 2.77 20.39
CA ILE A 150 -10.63 2.97 21.83
C ILE A 150 -11.97 2.44 22.36
N LEU A 151 -13.06 2.67 21.64
CA LEU A 151 -14.39 2.18 22.03
C LEU A 151 -14.52 0.65 22.05
N VAL A 152 -13.78 -0.03 21.17
CA VAL A 152 -13.75 -1.50 21.16
C VAL A 152 -12.78 -2.03 22.21
N ARG A 153 -11.63 -1.37 22.41
CA ARG A 153 -10.64 -1.78 23.42
C ARG A 153 -11.07 -1.52 24.86
N SER A 154 -11.92 -0.53 25.07
CA SER A 154 -12.60 -0.31 26.36
C SER A 154 -13.68 -1.35 26.67
N SER A 155 -13.92 -2.31 25.78
CA SER A 155 -14.97 -3.32 25.92
C SER A 155 -16.40 -2.74 26.01
N LEU A 156 -16.59 -1.48 25.64
CA LEU A 156 -17.93 -0.86 25.51
C LEU A 156 -18.67 -1.39 24.26
N PHE A 157 -17.93 -1.78 23.23
CA PHE A 157 -18.46 -2.36 22.00
C PHE A 157 -17.71 -3.65 21.63
N GLN A 158 -18.46 -4.67 21.22
CA GLN A 158 -17.89 -5.94 20.76
C GLN A 158 -17.25 -5.84 19.38
N THR A 159 -17.78 -4.98 18.52
CA THR A 159 -17.32 -4.87 17.13
C THR A 159 -17.05 -3.42 16.76
N MET A 160 -16.00 -3.22 15.96
CA MET A 160 -15.70 -1.91 15.37
C MET A 160 -16.88 -1.37 14.55
N TYR A 161 -17.67 -2.22 13.88
CA TYR A 161 -18.84 -1.78 13.12
C TYR A 161 -19.89 -1.13 14.02
N ALA A 162 -20.18 -1.75 15.18
CA ALA A 162 -21.09 -1.17 16.16
C ALA A 162 -20.55 0.17 16.68
N ALA A 163 -19.28 0.24 17.09
CA ALA A 163 -18.68 1.50 17.53
C ALA A 163 -18.82 2.60 16.47
N ARG A 164 -18.51 2.29 15.20
CA ARG A 164 -18.63 3.24 14.09
C ARG A 164 -20.04 3.70 13.81
N HIS A 165 -21.01 2.80 13.89
CA HIS A 165 -22.42 3.14 13.76
C HIS A 165 -22.79 4.20 14.81
N PHE A 166 -22.42 3.99 16.07
CA PHE A 166 -22.71 4.95 17.13
C PHE A 166 -21.97 6.30 16.95
N ILE A 167 -20.75 6.30 16.39
CA ILE A 167 -20.03 7.54 16.05
C ILE A 167 -20.80 8.30 14.96
N GLN A 168 -21.19 7.60 13.90
CA GLN A 168 -21.86 8.19 12.73
C GLN A 168 -23.24 8.75 13.06
N TYR A 169 -23.98 8.10 13.97
CA TYR A 169 -25.31 8.54 14.43
C TYR A 169 -25.28 9.45 15.67
N ASN A 170 -24.14 10.12 15.94
CA ASN A 170 -24.03 11.18 16.95
C ASN A 170 -24.31 10.73 18.40
N HIS A 171 -24.01 9.48 18.72
CA HIS A 171 -24.22 8.95 20.07
C HIS A 171 -23.01 9.10 20.98
N ILE A 172 -21.82 9.28 20.41
CA ILE A 172 -20.56 9.39 21.14
C ILE A 172 -20.10 10.84 21.22
N CYS A 173 -19.60 11.21 22.39
CA CYS A 173 -18.99 12.49 22.67
C CYS A 173 -17.59 12.32 23.26
N VAL A 174 -16.73 13.29 23.00
CA VAL A 174 -15.41 13.40 23.64
C VAL A 174 -15.34 14.78 24.27
N ASN A 175 -15.03 14.85 25.56
CA ASN A 175 -15.02 16.10 26.35
C ASN A 175 -16.33 16.89 26.17
N GLY A 176 -17.48 16.19 26.22
CA GLY A 176 -18.82 16.78 26.03
C GLY A 176 -19.21 17.12 24.58
N ARG A 177 -18.26 17.19 23.64
CA ARG A 177 -18.53 17.54 22.23
C ARG A 177 -18.82 16.32 21.39
N ILE A 178 -19.81 16.41 20.49
CA ILE A 178 -20.21 15.29 19.63
C ILE A 178 -19.20 15.11 18.51
N ILE A 179 -18.70 13.88 18.35
CA ILE A 179 -17.75 13.55 17.29
C ILE A 179 -18.41 12.65 16.27
N LYS A 180 -18.54 13.16 15.04
CA LYS A 180 -19.05 12.42 13.88
C LYS A 180 -17.94 11.76 13.05
N LYS A 181 -16.69 12.22 13.23
CA LYS A 181 -15.55 11.83 12.40
C LYS A 181 -14.95 10.51 12.87
N LEU A 182 -15.02 9.47 12.03
CA LEU A 182 -14.43 8.15 12.27
C LEU A 182 -12.89 8.14 12.35
N ASN A 183 -12.25 9.18 11.79
CA ASN A 183 -10.80 9.36 11.84
C ASN A 183 -10.37 10.26 12.99
N TYR A 184 -11.24 10.53 13.97
CA TYR A 184 -10.85 11.27 15.16
C TYR A 184 -9.82 10.46 15.96
N HIS A 185 -8.74 11.13 16.35
CA HIS A 185 -7.71 10.58 17.23
C HIS A 185 -7.90 11.16 18.61
N VAL A 186 -8.06 10.29 19.59
CA VAL A 186 -8.22 10.65 21.00
C VAL A 186 -6.84 11.01 21.56
N ASN A 187 -6.78 12.11 22.30
CA ASN A 187 -5.59 12.53 23.01
C ASN A 187 -5.53 11.91 24.41
N ILE A 188 -4.35 11.98 25.01
CA ILE A 188 -4.17 11.55 26.39
C ILE A 188 -5.00 12.48 27.28
N GLY A 189 -5.72 11.92 28.25
CA GLY A 189 -6.62 12.66 29.14
C GLY A 189 -7.99 12.98 28.55
N ASP A 190 -8.25 12.70 27.27
CA ASP A 190 -9.58 12.90 26.69
C ASP A 190 -10.61 11.93 27.30
N LEU A 191 -11.76 12.46 27.66
CA LEU A 191 -12.88 11.73 28.25
C LEU A 191 -13.91 11.37 27.17
N VAL A 192 -13.97 10.09 26.81
CA VAL A 192 -14.87 9.53 25.81
C VAL A 192 -16.11 8.95 26.49
N GLY A 193 -17.30 9.29 25.99
CA GLY A 193 -18.55 8.79 26.54
C GLY A 193 -19.73 8.90 25.59
N PHE A 194 -20.94 8.77 26.15
CA PHE A 194 -22.19 8.85 25.39
C PHE A 194 -22.95 10.14 25.66
N LYS A 195 -23.57 10.70 24.61
CA LYS A 195 -24.39 11.92 24.69
C LYS A 195 -25.71 11.71 25.45
N LYS A 196 -26.52 10.73 25.04
CA LYS A 196 -27.91 10.57 25.51
C LYS A 196 -28.03 9.50 26.60
N ASN A 197 -28.70 9.84 27.71
CA ASN A 197 -29.00 8.89 28.80
C ASN A 197 -29.79 7.65 28.33
N LYS A 198 -30.76 7.82 27.42
CA LYS A 198 -31.51 6.69 26.83
C LYS A 198 -30.60 5.67 26.11
N MET A 199 -29.55 6.14 25.43
CA MET A 199 -28.59 5.24 24.76
C MET A 199 -27.64 4.57 25.76
N ARG A 200 -27.23 5.28 26.81
CA ARG A 200 -26.47 4.69 27.93
C ARG A 200 -27.23 3.50 28.54
N LEU A 201 -28.54 3.64 28.77
CA LEU A 201 -29.38 2.57 29.30
C LEU A 201 -29.43 1.33 28.37
N LYS A 202 -29.62 1.54 27.06
CA LYS A 202 -29.62 0.44 26.07
C LYS A 202 -28.28 -0.31 26.09
N ILE A 203 -27.16 0.41 26.08
CA ILE A 203 -25.82 -0.19 26.09
C ILE A 203 -25.55 -0.90 27.40
N LYS A 204 -25.93 -0.33 28.55
CA LYS A 204 -25.83 -1.01 29.86
C LYS A 204 -26.59 -2.34 29.85
N LYS A 205 -27.80 -2.39 29.30
CA LYS A 205 -28.58 -3.64 29.18
C LYS A 205 -27.87 -4.68 28.31
N ILE A 206 -27.34 -4.26 27.16
CA ILE A 206 -26.57 -5.13 26.26
C ILE A 206 -25.33 -5.65 27.00
N LEU A 207 -24.56 -4.76 27.62
CA LEU A 207 -23.35 -5.13 28.36
C LEU A 207 -23.67 -6.16 29.43
N LYS A 208 -24.66 -5.89 30.31
CA LYS A 208 -25.11 -6.83 31.37
C LYS A 208 -25.46 -8.22 30.82
N ARG A 209 -26.14 -8.29 29.66
CA ARG A 209 -26.48 -9.56 29.01
C ARG A 209 -25.23 -10.30 28.51
N LEU A 210 -24.20 -9.56 28.06
CA LEU A 210 -22.93 -10.13 27.62
C LEU A 210 -22.09 -10.62 28.81
N ILE A 211 -22.11 -9.92 29.95
CA ILE A 211 -21.44 -10.36 31.19
C ILE A 211 -22.02 -11.70 31.63
N ARG A 212 -23.35 -11.79 31.74
CA ARG A 212 -24.07 -13.01 32.13
C ARG A 212 -23.76 -14.22 31.26
N LYS A 213 -23.45 -14.00 29.98
CA LYS A 213 -23.11 -15.07 29.04
C LYS A 213 -21.64 -15.51 29.14
N HIS A 214 -20.84 -14.96 30.06
CA HIS A 214 -19.38 -15.20 30.21
C HIS A 214 -18.56 -15.04 28.92
N LYS A 215 -19.10 -14.40 27.89
CA LYS A 215 -18.46 -14.37 26.56
C LYS A 215 -17.50 -13.20 26.37
N PHE A 216 -17.50 -12.15 27.20
CA PHE A 216 -17.11 -10.83 26.65
C PHE A 216 -16.39 -9.77 27.49
N ILE A 217 -16.04 -9.98 28.76
CA ILE A 217 -15.18 -8.97 29.41
C ILE A 217 -13.75 -9.48 29.45
N SER A 218 -13.03 -9.24 28.36
CA SER A 218 -11.63 -8.91 28.53
C SER A 218 -11.58 -7.57 29.25
N ILE A 219 -10.96 -7.55 30.43
CA ILE A 219 -10.58 -6.33 31.13
C ILE A 219 -9.96 -5.35 30.12
N SER A 220 -10.36 -4.08 30.22
CA SER A 220 -9.79 -3.01 29.41
C SER A 220 -8.26 -3.01 29.58
N PRO A 221 -7.50 -2.76 28.50
CA PRO A 221 -6.05 -2.78 28.59
C PRO A 221 -5.55 -1.63 29.45
N ALA A 222 -4.38 -1.79 30.08
CA ALA A 222 -3.83 -0.84 31.06
C ALA A 222 -3.70 0.62 30.59
N TYR A 223 -3.61 0.87 29.27
CA TYR A 223 -3.55 2.22 28.71
C TYR A 223 -4.92 2.92 28.63
N LEU A 224 -6.01 2.23 28.98
CA LEU A 224 -7.37 2.75 29.05
C LEU A 224 -7.94 2.53 30.45
N GLU A 225 -8.49 3.59 31.01
CA GLU A 225 -9.32 3.51 32.21
C GLU A 225 -10.78 3.62 31.80
N THR A 226 -11.62 2.72 32.32
CA THR A 226 -12.99 2.54 31.84
C THR A 226 -13.96 2.34 32.99
N ASP A 227 -14.83 3.31 33.18
CA ASP A 227 -15.92 3.23 34.13
C ASP A 227 -17.14 2.61 33.47
N TYR A 228 -17.34 1.29 33.65
CA TYR A 228 -18.50 0.59 33.09
C TYR A 228 -19.84 1.05 33.67
N ARG A 229 -19.83 1.62 34.90
CA ARG A 229 -21.03 2.20 35.52
C ARG A 229 -21.47 3.48 34.83
N LEU A 230 -20.53 4.35 34.46
CA LEU A 230 -20.83 5.62 33.80
C LEU A 230 -20.77 5.51 32.27
N LEU A 231 -20.20 4.42 31.74
CA LEU A 231 -19.82 4.23 30.34
C LEU A 231 -18.88 5.34 29.85
N LEU A 232 -17.88 5.65 30.67
CA LEU A 232 -16.83 6.61 30.38
C LEU A 232 -15.51 5.89 30.20
N THR A 233 -14.69 6.41 29.28
CA THR A 233 -13.36 5.88 28.98
C THR A 233 -12.38 7.03 28.84
N THR A 234 -11.24 6.94 29.51
CA THR A 234 -10.13 7.88 29.41
C THR A 234 -8.88 7.16 28.88
N LEU A 235 -8.09 7.88 28.06
CA LEU A 235 -6.80 7.40 27.59
C LEU A 235 -5.71 7.90 28.53
N ILE A 236 -5.09 7.01 29.33
CA ILE A 236 -4.07 7.39 30.32
C ILE A 236 -2.72 7.66 29.65
N TYR A 237 -2.32 6.80 28.71
CA TYR A 237 -1.06 6.95 27.99
C TYR A 237 -1.15 6.32 26.59
N THR A 238 -0.16 6.61 25.74
CA THR A 238 -0.15 6.00 24.40
C THR A 238 0.27 4.54 24.48
N PRO A 239 -0.50 3.60 23.88
CA PRO A 239 -0.21 2.18 24.00
C PRO A 239 1.15 1.83 23.41
N ARG A 240 1.88 0.98 24.13
CA ARG A 240 3.13 0.40 23.64
C ARG A 240 2.82 -0.70 22.62
N LYS A 241 3.83 -1.07 21.83
CA LYS A 241 3.67 -2.10 20.80
C LYS A 241 3.38 -3.48 21.42
N GLU A 242 3.97 -3.78 22.57
CA GLU A 242 3.78 -5.07 23.26
C GLU A 242 2.38 -5.23 23.85
N GLU A 243 1.78 -4.14 24.34
CA GLU A 243 0.46 -4.16 24.98
C GLU A 243 -0.67 -4.47 23.98
N ILE A 244 -0.44 -4.24 22.69
CA ILE A 244 -1.45 -4.45 21.65
C ILE A 244 -1.33 -5.87 21.07
N LYS A 245 -2.35 -6.69 21.34
CA LYS A 245 -2.45 -8.06 20.83
C LYS A 245 -2.77 -8.06 19.33
N TYR A 246 -1.78 -8.31 18.48
CA TYR A 246 -1.96 -8.51 17.03
C TYR A 246 -1.92 -9.98 16.65
N LEU A 247 -2.77 -10.37 15.69
CA LEU A 247 -2.74 -11.69 15.05
C LEU A 247 -1.60 -11.85 14.01
N PHE A 248 -0.70 -10.85 13.89
CA PHE A 248 0.36 -10.82 12.88
C PHE A 248 1.55 -9.93 13.29
N THR A 249 2.71 -10.18 12.68
CA THR A 249 3.94 -9.40 12.92
C THR A 249 3.93 -8.02 12.25
N ILE A 250 4.07 -6.94 13.03
CA ILE A 250 4.05 -5.55 12.54
C ILE A 250 5.25 -5.20 11.64
N LYS A 251 6.45 -5.74 11.92
CA LYS A 251 7.66 -5.45 11.13
C LYS A 251 7.41 -5.72 9.64
N SER A 252 6.75 -6.83 9.33
CA SER A 252 6.39 -7.20 7.97
C SER A 252 5.40 -6.24 7.31
N LEU A 253 4.43 -5.71 8.07
CA LEU A 253 3.46 -4.73 7.59
C LEU A 253 4.13 -3.41 7.14
N ILE A 254 5.10 -2.92 7.90
CA ILE A 254 5.84 -1.70 7.55
C ILE A 254 6.64 -1.92 6.28
N THR A 255 7.31 -3.07 6.15
CA THR A 255 8.04 -3.41 4.92
C THR A 255 7.13 -3.52 3.69
N TYR A 256 5.86 -3.90 3.88
CA TYR A 256 4.85 -3.88 2.81
C TYR A 256 4.51 -2.45 2.40
N PHE A 257 4.30 -1.54 3.36
CA PHE A 257 4.02 -0.14 3.05
C PHE A 257 5.22 0.58 2.45
N VAL A 258 6.45 0.34 2.89
CA VAL A 258 7.68 0.81 2.21
C VAL A 258 7.71 0.31 0.76
N PHE A 259 7.47 -0.99 0.56
CA PHE A 259 7.50 -1.61 -0.76
C PHE A 259 6.46 -1.00 -1.72
N ILE A 260 5.24 -0.80 -1.24
CA ILE A 260 4.18 -0.10 -1.98
C ILE A 260 4.57 1.35 -2.22
N TRP A 261 5.01 2.06 -1.19
CA TRP A 261 5.39 3.46 -1.26
C TRP A 261 6.46 3.67 -2.32
N ASN A 262 7.56 2.91 -2.30
CA ASN A 262 8.62 3.00 -3.29
C ASN A 262 8.15 2.66 -4.71
N ARG A 263 7.15 1.77 -4.86
CA ARG A 263 6.57 1.43 -6.16
C ARG A 263 5.64 2.51 -6.73
N PHE A 264 4.95 3.27 -5.87
CA PHE A 264 3.97 4.29 -6.29
C PHE A 264 4.49 5.72 -6.22
N SER A 265 5.44 6.03 -5.35
CA SER A 265 6.03 7.37 -5.18
C SER A 265 7.10 7.69 -6.23
N ARG A 266 7.71 6.67 -6.85
CA ARG A 266 8.56 6.82 -8.06
C ARG A 266 7.76 7.11 -9.34
N ARG A 267 6.53 7.61 -9.21
CA ARG A 267 5.64 8.00 -10.33
C ARG A 267 5.47 9.52 -10.44
N LYS A 268 6.27 10.29 -9.70
CA LYS A 268 6.44 11.72 -9.93
C LYS A 268 7.79 11.94 -10.57
#